data_AF-A0A7J0GEH7-F1
#
_entry.id   AF-A0A7J0GEH7-F1
#
_cell.length_a   1.000
_cell.length_b   1.000
_cell.length_c   1.000
_cell.angle_alpha   90.00
_cell.angle_beta   90.00
_cell.angle_gamma   90.00
#
_symmetry.space_group_name_H-M   'P 1'
#
loop_
_entity.id
_entity.type
_entity.pdbx_description
1 polymer ?
#
loop_
_entity_poly.entity_id
_entity_poly.type
_entity_poly.pdbx_seq_one_letter_code
_entity_poly.pdbx_strand_id
1 'polypeptide(L)'
;MTTFNISLVVHGTVAESNQFLNGKTDPYAVPKSMGIFQMLESPKNITTSSVSQRIIANHEIYKGKKEKGKEKTIALEKRNAKKEASEKKYYEERKYVSGD
;
A
#
# COMPACT_ATOMS: atom_id res chain seq x y z
N MET A 1 22.41 -29.88 20.70
CA MET A 1 21.50 -30.24 19.58
C MET A 1 21.07 -31.70 19.69
N THR A 2 20.56 -32.14 20.84
CA THR A 2 20.27 -33.57 21.12
C THR A 2 18.78 -33.90 21.10
N THR A 3 17.91 -32.90 21.29
CA THR A 3 16.46 -33.10 21.42
C THR A 3 15.77 -33.59 20.15
N PHE A 4 16.26 -33.18 18.98
CA PHE A 4 15.60 -33.44 17.68
C PHE A 4 16.47 -34.22 16.68
N ASN A 5 17.65 -34.71 17.10
CA ASN A 5 18.60 -35.41 16.23
C ASN A 5 18.81 -34.70 14.87
N ILE A 6 19.14 -33.42 14.91
CA ILE A 6 19.22 -32.56 13.72
C ILE A 6 20.51 -32.85 12.97
N SER A 7 20.39 -33.33 11.73
CA SER A 7 21.51 -33.60 10.83
C SER A 7 21.82 -32.46 9.86
N LEU A 8 20.88 -31.52 9.64
CA LEU A 8 21.01 -30.41 8.71
C LEU A 8 20.21 -29.20 9.21
N VAL A 9 20.80 -28.02 9.09
CA VAL A 9 20.17 -26.72 9.36
C VAL A 9 20.26 -25.88 8.10
N VAL A 10 19.13 -25.36 7.64
CA VAL A 10 19.05 -24.53 6.43
C VAL A 10 18.48 -23.16 6.74
N HIS A 11 18.94 -22.15 5.99
CA HIS A 11 18.35 -20.82 5.98
C HIS A 11 18.25 -20.29 4.55
N GLY A 12 17.20 -19.56 4.23
CA GLY A 12 17.01 -18.95 2.92
C GLY A 12 17.83 -17.67 2.74
N THR A 13 18.22 -17.33 1.50
CA THR A 13 18.83 -16.04 1.19
C THR A 13 17.88 -14.84 1.35
N VAL A 14 16.57 -15.08 1.32
CA VAL A 14 15.53 -14.06 1.54
C VAL A 14 14.86 -14.30 2.89
N ALA A 15 14.99 -13.35 3.78
CA ALA A 15 14.36 -13.35 5.10
C ALA A 15 13.98 -11.92 5.51
N GLU A 16 13.18 -11.80 6.57
CA GLU A 16 12.97 -10.50 7.20
C GLU A 16 14.29 -9.91 7.69
N SER A 17 14.31 -8.58 7.82
CA SER A 17 15.44 -7.92 8.48
C SER A 17 15.49 -8.44 9.91
N ASN A 18 16.46 -9.31 10.15
CA ASN A 18 16.71 -9.88 11.44
C ASN A 18 17.42 -8.82 12.26
N GLN A 19 16.69 -8.18 13.18
CA GLN A 19 17.24 -7.25 14.18
C GLN A 19 18.18 -7.93 15.20
N PHE A 20 18.86 -9.04 14.84
CA PHE A 20 19.90 -9.66 15.66
C PHE A 20 21.12 -8.74 15.87
N LEU A 21 21.13 -7.56 15.25
CA LEU A 21 22.15 -6.52 15.36
C LEU A 21 22.08 -5.71 16.67
N ASN A 22 21.31 -6.13 17.68
CA ASN A 22 21.43 -5.60 19.06
C ASN A 22 22.51 -6.34 19.86
N GLY A 23 23.69 -6.57 19.26
CA GLY A 23 24.87 -7.09 19.97
C GLY A 23 24.88 -8.60 20.28
N LYS A 24 24.05 -9.43 19.63
CA LYS A 24 24.07 -10.89 19.83
C LYS A 24 24.81 -11.63 18.72
N THR A 25 25.50 -12.68 19.14
CA THR A 25 26.24 -13.65 18.31
C THR A 25 25.33 -14.29 17.26
N ASP A 26 25.90 -14.61 16.10
CA ASP A 26 25.22 -15.31 15.00
C ASP A 26 24.42 -16.54 15.51
N PRO A 27 23.09 -16.59 15.32
CA PRO A 27 22.26 -17.70 15.80
C PRO A 27 22.60 -19.04 15.13
N TYR A 28 23.31 -19.01 13.99
CA TYR A 28 23.76 -20.19 13.28
C TYR A 28 25.22 -20.56 13.56
N ALA A 29 25.88 -19.92 14.53
CA ALA A 29 27.29 -20.19 14.85
C ALA A 29 27.55 -21.67 15.16
N VAL A 30 26.70 -22.29 15.99
CA VAL A 30 26.84 -23.71 16.37
C VAL A 30 26.59 -24.66 15.18
N PRO A 31 25.50 -24.54 14.41
CA PRO A 31 25.33 -25.32 13.18
C PRO A 31 26.47 -25.15 12.17
N LYS A 32 27.01 -23.93 12.02
CA LYS A 32 28.16 -23.64 11.14
C LYS A 32 29.43 -24.34 11.62
N SER A 33 29.76 -24.25 12.92
CA SER A 33 30.94 -24.91 13.47
C SER A 33 30.86 -26.44 13.41
N MET A 34 29.64 -26.99 13.37
CA MET A 34 29.39 -28.42 13.20
C MET A 34 29.40 -28.87 11.72
N GLY A 35 29.50 -27.95 10.75
CA GLY A 35 29.46 -28.28 9.32
C GLY A 35 28.08 -28.74 8.81
N ILE A 36 27.01 -28.53 9.58
CA ILE A 36 25.64 -28.94 9.23
C ILE A 36 24.76 -27.76 8.78
N PHE A 37 25.33 -26.57 8.58
CA PHE A 37 24.61 -25.40 8.12
C PHE A 37 24.73 -25.22 6.60
N GLN A 38 23.60 -24.96 5.93
CA GLN A 38 23.55 -24.66 4.51
C GLN A 38 22.68 -23.43 4.21
N MET A 39 23.20 -22.54 3.37
CA MET A 39 22.40 -21.45 2.80
C MET A 39 21.69 -21.94 1.55
N LEU A 40 20.38 -21.67 1.45
CA LEU A 40 19.55 -22.03 0.31
C LEU A 40 19.13 -20.77 -0.45
N GLU A 41 19.30 -20.79 -1.76
CA GLU A 41 18.81 -19.71 -2.60
C GLU A 41 17.29 -19.68 -2.63
N SER A 42 16.72 -18.55 -2.24
CA SER A 42 15.29 -18.34 -2.27
C SER A 42 14.87 -17.94 -3.70
N PRO A 43 13.93 -18.65 -4.34
CA PRO A 43 13.55 -18.37 -5.73
C PRO A 43 12.79 -17.04 -5.89
N LYS A 44 12.39 -16.41 -4.79
CA LYS A 44 11.63 -15.16 -4.76
C LYS A 44 12.14 -14.26 -3.64
N ASN A 45 12.12 -12.96 -3.88
CA ASN A 45 12.54 -11.91 -2.93
C ASN A 45 11.38 -11.36 -2.07
N ILE A 46 10.25 -12.08 -2.00
CA ILE A 46 9.08 -11.61 -1.24
C ILE A 46 9.30 -11.80 0.26
N THR A 47 8.96 -10.76 1.00
CA THR A 47 9.04 -10.71 2.47
C THR A 47 7.69 -10.23 3.02
N THR A 48 7.37 -10.60 4.25
CA THR A 48 6.23 -10.07 5.01
C THR A 48 6.26 -8.54 5.06
N SER A 49 7.43 -7.94 5.25
CA SER A 49 7.59 -6.47 5.22
C SER A 49 7.22 -5.88 3.86
N SER A 50 7.71 -6.45 2.77
CA SER A 50 7.37 -5.96 1.42
C SER A 50 5.90 -6.13 1.07
N VAL A 51 5.25 -7.21 1.54
CA VAL A 51 3.79 -7.38 1.40
C VAL A 51 3.04 -6.31 2.20
N SER A 52 3.47 -6.05 3.44
CA SER A 52 2.85 -5.03 4.29
C SER A 52 2.95 -3.64 3.67
N GLN A 53 4.12 -3.26 3.16
CA GLN A 53 4.34 -2.00 2.44
C GLN A 53 3.42 -1.86 1.22
N ARG A 54 3.23 -2.94 0.45
CA ARG A 54 2.33 -2.95 -0.71
C ARG A 54 0.87 -2.71 -0.31
N ILE A 55 0.43 -3.31 0.79
CA ILE A 55 -0.93 -3.12 1.32
C ILE A 55 -1.14 -1.65 1.70
N ILE A 56 -0.18 -1.06 2.44
CA ILE A 56 -0.25 0.34 2.87
C ILE A 56 -0.25 1.27 1.65
N ALA A 57 0.66 1.08 0.71
CA ALA A 57 0.72 1.90 -0.51
C ALA A 57 -0.60 1.85 -1.30
N ASN A 58 -1.17 0.65 -1.46
CA ASN A 58 -2.48 0.50 -2.12
C ASN A 58 -3.60 1.20 -1.34
N HIS A 59 -3.58 1.11 -0.01
CA HIS A 59 -4.57 1.78 0.85
C HIS A 59 -4.53 3.30 0.67
N GLU A 60 -3.34 3.90 0.69
CA GLU A 60 -3.18 5.35 0.52
C GLU A 60 -3.62 5.82 -0.87
N ILE A 61 -3.28 5.08 -1.93
CA ILE A 61 -3.76 5.38 -3.29
C ILE A 61 -5.29 5.34 -3.35
N TYR A 62 -5.91 4.36 -2.70
CA TYR A 62 -7.37 4.23 -2.66
C TYR A 62 -8.03 5.40 -1.91
N LYS A 63 -7.48 5.81 -0.76
CA LYS A 63 -7.97 6.96 0.00
C LYS A 63 -7.89 8.25 -0.81
N GLY A 64 -6.74 8.54 -1.42
CA GLY A 64 -6.56 9.74 -2.25
C GLY A 64 -7.50 9.79 -3.46
N LYS A 65 -7.80 8.63 -4.08
CA LYS A 65 -8.81 8.56 -5.16
C LYS A 65 -10.22 8.87 -4.65
N LYS A 66 -10.59 8.38 -3.46
CA LYS A 66 -11.89 8.67 -2.85
C LYS A 66 -12.04 10.16 -2.49
N GLU A 67 -10.99 10.77 -1.95
CA GLU A 67 -10.98 12.21 -1.63
C GLU A 67 -11.15 13.07 -2.89
N LYS A 68 -10.37 12.80 -3.93
CA LYS A 68 -10.54 13.47 -5.24
C LYS A 68 -11.93 13.26 -5.84
N GLY A 69 -12.51 12.07 -5.66
CA GLY A 69 -13.88 11.78 -6.05
C GLY A 69 -14.89 12.69 -5.34
N LYS A 70 -14.76 12.85 -4.02
CA LYS A 70 -15.61 13.74 -3.21
C LYS A 70 -15.44 15.21 -3.62
N GLU A 71 -14.21 15.68 -3.78
CA GLU A 71 -13.92 17.05 -4.23
C GLU A 71 -14.54 17.35 -5.60
N LYS A 72 -14.44 16.39 -6.53
CA LYS A 72 -15.04 16.52 -7.86
C LYS A 72 -16.57 16.64 -7.78
N THR A 73 -17.22 15.88 -6.90
CA THR A 73 -18.68 15.98 -6.69
C THR A 73 -19.06 17.35 -6.13
N ILE A 74 -18.36 17.83 -5.10
CA ILE A 74 -18.61 19.16 -4.50
C ILE A 74 -18.40 20.28 -5.54
N ALA A 75 -17.36 20.17 -6.37
CA ALA A 75 -17.09 21.14 -7.43
C ALA A 75 -18.19 21.13 -8.51
N LEU A 76 -18.71 19.95 -8.86
CA LEU A 76 -19.79 19.78 -9.82
C LEU A 76 -21.10 20.40 -9.29
N GLU A 77 -21.46 20.13 -8.04
CA GLU A 77 -22.63 20.71 -7.38
C GLU A 77 -22.58 22.24 -7.36
N LYS A 78 -21.43 22.83 -7.00
CA LYS A 78 -21.22 24.28 -7.02
C LYS A 78 -21.40 24.88 -8.43
N ARG A 79 -20.93 24.19 -9.47
CA ARG A 79 -21.08 24.65 -10.86
C ARG A 79 -22.54 24.59 -11.30
N ASN A 80 -23.25 23.51 -10.97
CA ASN A 80 -24.65 23.34 -11.32
C ASN A 80 -25.53 24.39 -10.63
N ALA A 81 -25.33 24.63 -9.34
CA ALA A 81 -26.07 25.66 -8.60
C ALA A 81 -25.87 27.08 -9.19
N LYS A 82 -24.64 27.42 -9.63
CA LYS A 82 -24.38 28.70 -10.32
C LYS A 82 -25.11 28.79 -11.66
N LYS A 83 -25.11 27.71 -12.44
CA LYS A 83 -25.79 27.63 -13.73
C LYS A 83 -27.31 27.80 -13.55
N GLU A 84 -27.91 27.06 -12.62
CA GLU A 84 -29.34 27.16 -12.30
C GLU A 84 -29.73 28.57 -11.86
N ALA A 85 -28.92 29.23 -11.01
CA ALA A 85 -29.18 30.61 -10.61
C ALA A 85 -29.10 31.60 -11.79
N SER A 86 -28.15 31.42 -12.71
CA SER A 86 -28.05 32.27 -13.91
C SER A 86 -29.20 32.05 -14.89
N GLU A 87 -29.67 30.80 -15.05
CA GLU A 87 -30.80 30.48 -15.92
C GLU A 87 -32.11 31.04 -15.37
N LYS A 88 -32.34 30.93 -14.04
CA LYS A 88 -33.51 31.54 -13.39
C LYS A 88 -33.58 33.04 -13.63
N LYS A 89 -32.48 33.76 -13.39
CA LYS A 89 -32.40 35.21 -13.68
C LYS A 89 -32.71 35.53 -15.14
N TYR A 90 -32.16 34.77 -16.08
CA TYR A 90 -32.39 34.98 -17.51
C TYR A 90 -33.87 34.89 -17.88
N TYR A 91 -34.60 33.90 -17.37
CA TYR A 91 -36.03 33.73 -17.67
C TYR A 91 -36.93 34.68 -16.86
N GLU A 92 -36.53 35.10 -15.67
CA GLU A 92 -37.24 36.12 -14.88
C GLU A 92 -37.14 37.52 -15.51
N GLU A 93 -35.97 37.87 -16.04
CA GLU A 93 -35.72 39.20 -16.65
C GLU A 93 -36.26 39.30 -18.09
N ARG A 94 -36.41 38.18 -18.80
CA ARG A 94 -37.04 38.16 -20.13
C ARG A 94 -38.57 38.20 -20.03
N LYS A 95 -39.16 39.40 -20.11
CA LYS A 95 -40.52 39.54 -20.65
C LYS A 95 -40.55 38.98 -22.07
N TYR A 96 -41.41 37.99 -22.29
CA TYR A 96 -41.76 37.34 -23.56
C TYR A 96 -41.22 38.06 -24.82
N VAL A 97 -40.24 37.46 -25.49
CA VAL A 97 -39.88 37.89 -26.85
C VAL A 97 -40.90 37.21 -27.76
N SER A 98 -41.96 37.92 -28.12
CA SER A 98 -42.85 37.51 -29.20
C SER A 98 -42.00 37.37 -30.46
N GLY A 99 -41.93 36.15 -31.01
CA GLY A 99 -41.37 35.93 -32.33
C GLY A 99 -42.27 36.60 -33.38
N ASP A 100 -41.67 37.43 -34.22
CA ASP A 100 -42.23 37.84 -35.52
C ASP A 100 -42.32 36.63 -36.47
#